data_AF-A0A7S2JRF3-F1
#
_entry.id   AF-A0A7S2JRF3-F1
#
_cell.length_a   1.000
_cell.length_b   1.000
_cell.length_c   1.000
_cell.angle_alpha   90.00
_cell.angle_beta   90.00
_cell.angle_gamma   90.00
#
_symmetry.space_group_name_H-M   'P 1'
#
loop_
_entity.id
_entity.type
_entity.pdbx_description
1 polymer ?
#
loop_
_entity_poly.entity_id
_entity_poly.type
_entity_poly.pdbx_seq_one_letter_code
_entity_poly.pdbx_strand_id
1 'polypeptide(L)'
;ATLTLSDSELAAQADEPPQRKIRRIPTFTMAVTLLEVVLFAFETVLNEGFEPLDVNYMVGPSWQTLYACGGLLLTDRQYWRLFTNMFLHAGVAHLLPNALVQVWVGSALELTWGFWGAACVYALAGLGGGLLSAV
;
A
#
# COMPACT_ATOMS: atom_id res chain seq x y z
N ALA A 1 21.44 -43.77 -5.23
CA ALA A 1 20.71 -44.53 -6.26
C ALA A 1 19.91 -43.53 -7.08
N THR A 2 20.38 -43.23 -8.28
CA THR A 2 19.71 -42.31 -9.20
C THR A 2 18.57 -43.10 -9.84
N LEU A 3 17.33 -42.86 -9.40
CA LEU A 3 16.16 -43.49 -10.02
C LEU A 3 16.01 -42.90 -11.42
N THR A 4 16.45 -43.63 -12.43
CA THR A 4 16.12 -43.35 -13.83
C THR A 4 14.65 -43.66 -14.03
N LEU A 5 13.86 -42.64 -14.34
CA LEU A 5 12.45 -42.78 -14.69
C LEU A 5 12.31 -43.76 -15.87
N SER A 6 11.30 -44.61 -15.82
CA SER A 6 10.94 -45.51 -16.91
C SER A 6 10.36 -44.73 -18.10
N ASP A 7 10.44 -45.29 -19.31
CA ASP A 7 9.90 -44.66 -20.53
C ASP A 7 8.40 -44.32 -20.41
N SER A 8 7.65 -45.11 -19.63
CA SER A 8 6.24 -44.84 -19.31
C SER A 8 6.04 -43.62 -18.41
N GLU A 9 6.95 -43.39 -17.45
CA GLU A 9 6.89 -42.22 -16.57
C GLU A 9 7.30 -40.94 -17.31
N LEU A 10 8.28 -41.04 -18.21
CA LEU A 10 8.66 -39.94 -19.10
C LEU A 10 7.52 -39.56 -20.05
N ALA A 11 6.82 -40.54 -20.63
CA ALA A 11 5.66 -40.29 -21.48
C ALA A 11 4.50 -39.66 -20.70
N ALA A 12 4.23 -40.12 -19.47
CA ALA A 12 3.20 -39.54 -18.61
C ALA A 12 3.53 -38.10 -18.18
N GLN A 13 4.80 -37.79 -17.93
CA GLN A 13 5.24 -36.45 -17.57
C GLN A 13 5.22 -35.48 -18.77
N ALA A 14 5.42 -35.98 -19.99
CA ALA A 14 5.32 -35.19 -21.22
C ALA A 14 3.86 -34.85 -21.60
N ASP A 15 2.90 -35.65 -21.13
CA ASP A 15 1.47 -35.47 -21.39
C ASP A 15 0.74 -34.74 -20.25
N GLU A 16 1.46 -34.32 -19.19
CA GLU A 16 0.86 -33.46 -18.18
C GLU A 16 0.47 -32.11 -18.81
N PRO A 17 -0.81 -31.71 -18.75
CA PRO A 17 -1.24 -30.42 -19.26
C PRO A 17 -0.47 -29.32 -18.52
N PRO A 18 -0.09 -28.22 -19.21
CA PRO A 18 0.68 -27.16 -18.59
C PRO A 18 -0.03 -26.66 -17.32
N GLN A 19 0.60 -26.86 -16.17
CA GLN A 19 0.11 -26.40 -14.88
C GLN A 19 -0.09 -24.89 -14.95
N ARG A 20 -1.34 -24.44 -15.12
CA ARG A 20 -1.68 -23.02 -15.23
C ARG A 20 -1.44 -22.40 -13.85
N LYS A 21 -0.24 -21.87 -13.61
CA LYS A 21 0.03 -21.06 -12.41
C LYS A 21 -0.91 -19.86 -12.44
N ILE A 22 -1.99 -19.93 -11.68
CA ILE A 22 -2.90 -18.81 -11.47
C ILE A 22 -2.08 -17.74 -10.74
N ARG A 23 -1.62 -16.72 -11.48
CA ARG A 23 -1.06 -15.52 -10.86
C ARG A 23 -2.18 -14.86 -10.07
N ARG A 24 -2.15 -15.02 -8.75
CA ARG A 24 -2.99 -14.21 -7.86
C ARG A 24 -2.48 -12.77 -7.96
N ILE A 25 -3.40 -11.84 -8.15
CA ILE A 25 -3.09 -10.41 -8.13
C ILE A 25 -3.17 -9.97 -6.66
N PRO A 26 -2.22 -9.17 -6.16
CA PRO A 26 -2.26 -8.63 -4.80
C PRO A 26 -3.34 -7.53 -4.71
N THR A 27 -4.60 -7.96 -4.68
CA THR A 27 -5.80 -7.12 -4.71
C THR A 27 -5.85 -6.06 -3.61
N PHE A 28 -5.54 -6.41 -2.36
CA PHE A 28 -5.55 -5.49 -1.23
C PHE A 28 -4.50 -4.40 -1.44
N THR A 29 -3.27 -4.81 -1.74
CA THR A 29 -2.15 -3.89 -1.94
C THR A 29 -2.43 -2.92 -3.08
N MET A 30 -2.93 -3.42 -4.22
CA MET A 30 -3.28 -2.57 -5.36
C MET A 30 -4.44 -1.63 -5.03
N ALA A 31 -5.45 -2.11 -4.29
CA ALA A 31 -6.60 -1.29 -3.91
C ALA A 31 -6.19 -0.14 -2.97
N VAL A 32 -5.34 -0.41 -1.98
CA VAL A 32 -4.83 0.62 -1.06
C VAL A 32 -3.94 1.61 -1.79
N THR A 33 -3.01 1.15 -2.63
CA THR A 33 -2.17 2.06 -3.44
C THR A 33 -3.01 2.94 -4.35
N LEU A 34 -4.06 2.39 -4.98
CA LEU A 34 -4.98 3.20 -5.78
C LEU A 34 -5.73 4.24 -4.93
N LEU A 35 -6.19 3.84 -3.74
CA LEU A 35 -6.85 4.74 -2.80
C LEU A 35 -5.93 5.91 -2.41
N GLU A 36 -4.67 5.65 -2.09
CA GLU A 36 -3.68 6.68 -1.73
C GLU A 36 -3.43 7.65 -2.89
N VAL A 37 -3.30 7.15 -4.12
CA VAL A 37 -3.14 8.01 -5.31
C VAL A 37 -4.38 8.87 -5.54
N VAL A 38 -5.58 8.32 -5.38
CA VAL A 38 -6.84 9.05 -5.51
C VAL A 38 -6.98 10.11 -4.42
N LEU A 39 -6.64 9.77 -3.17
CA LEU A 39 -6.69 10.71 -2.06
C LEU A 39 -5.64 11.81 -2.20
N PHE A 40 -4.45 11.50 -2.70
CA PHE A 40 -3.41 12.48 -3.02
C PHE A 40 -3.87 13.46 -4.12
N ALA A 41 -4.55 12.96 -5.15
CA ALA A 41 -5.14 13.83 -6.16
C ALA A 41 -6.24 14.72 -5.56
N PHE A 42 -7.08 14.16 -4.68
CA PHE A 42 -8.15 14.88 -4.00
C PHE A 42 -7.62 16.01 -3.10
N GLU A 43 -6.64 15.75 -2.23
CA GLU A 43 -6.02 16.80 -1.40
C GLU A 43 -5.33 17.88 -2.25
N THR A 44 -4.75 17.51 -3.38
CA THR A 44 -4.11 18.47 -4.30
C THR A 44 -5.16 19.38 -4.94
N VAL A 45 -6.30 18.82 -5.34
CA VAL A 45 -7.43 19.60 -5.89
C VAL A 45 -8.02 20.51 -4.81
N LEU A 46 -8.18 20.03 -3.57
CA LEU A 46 -8.66 20.85 -2.45
C LEU A 46 -7.69 21.98 -2.08
N ASN A 47 -6.39 21.76 -2.27
CA ASN A 47 -5.37 22.79 -2.06
C ASN A 47 -5.24 23.76 -3.24
N GLU A 48 -6.06 23.62 -4.29
CA GLU A 48 -5.97 24.39 -5.54
C GLU A 48 -4.63 24.21 -6.28
N GLY A 49 -3.95 23.08 -6.05
CA GLY A 49 -2.66 22.74 -6.65
C GLY A 49 -1.57 22.47 -5.61
N PHE A 50 -0.33 22.38 -6.10
CA PHE A 50 0.83 22.23 -5.24
C PHE A 50 1.29 23.57 -4.68
N GLU A 51 1.72 23.55 -3.42
CA GLU A 51 2.38 24.68 -2.80
C GLU A 51 3.73 24.97 -3.47
N PRO A 52 4.18 26.25 -3.46
CA PRO A 52 5.54 26.61 -3.79
C PRO A 52 6.58 25.78 -2.99
N LEU A 53 7.72 25.45 -3.61
CA LEU A 53 8.72 24.55 -3.00
C LEU A 53 9.39 25.11 -1.73
N ASP A 54 9.36 26.43 -1.55
CA ASP A 54 9.78 27.11 -0.32
C ASP A 54 8.77 26.95 0.83
N VAL A 55 7.52 26.63 0.53
CA VAL A 55 6.47 26.29 1.51
C VAL A 55 6.39 24.78 1.73
N ASN A 56 6.37 23.98 0.65
CA ASN A 56 6.37 22.53 0.72
C ASN A 56 7.37 21.91 -0.27
N TYR A 57 8.55 21.55 0.24
CA TYR A 57 9.61 20.90 -0.54
C TYR A 57 9.24 19.49 -1.02
N MET A 58 8.16 18.88 -0.50
CA MET A 58 7.74 17.52 -0.86
C MET A 58 6.90 17.47 -2.14
N VAL A 59 6.61 18.63 -2.76
CA VAL A 59 5.77 18.79 -3.95
C VAL A 59 4.35 18.29 -3.66
N GLY A 60 3.57 19.07 -2.92
CA GLY A 60 2.28 18.64 -2.40
C GLY A 60 1.42 19.78 -1.86
N PRO A 61 0.28 19.45 -1.23
CA PRO A 61 -0.61 20.42 -0.61
C PRO A 61 -0.02 21.02 0.67
N SER A 62 -0.69 22.02 1.24
CA SER A 62 -0.33 22.60 2.53
C SER A 62 -0.67 21.65 3.71
N TRP A 63 -0.04 21.89 4.86
CA TRP A 63 -0.35 21.15 6.09
C TRP A 63 -1.79 21.40 6.58
N GLN A 64 -2.35 22.58 6.26
CA GLN A 64 -3.74 22.93 6.57
C GLN A 64 -4.71 22.05 5.79
N THR A 65 -4.45 21.82 4.50
CA THR A 65 -5.26 20.92 3.67
C THR A 65 -5.18 19.49 4.16
N LEU A 66 -3.98 19.00 4.50
CA LEU A 66 -3.82 17.67 5.12
C LEU A 66 -4.61 17.56 6.43
N TYR A 67 -4.53 18.57 7.29
CA TYR A 67 -5.30 18.61 8.53
C TYR A 67 -6.81 18.62 8.27
N ALA A 68 -7.30 19.39 7.30
CA ALA A 68 -8.71 19.40 6.90
C ALA A 68 -9.17 18.03 6.38
N CYS A 69 -8.30 17.30 5.67
CA CYS A 69 -8.56 15.96 5.14
C CYS A 69 -8.49 14.84 6.19
N GLY A 70 -8.13 15.14 7.44
CA GLY A 70 -8.03 14.14 8.50
C GLY A 70 -6.61 13.76 8.89
N GLY A 71 -5.63 14.63 8.62
CA GLY A 71 -4.26 14.49 9.10
C GLY A 71 -4.21 14.31 10.62
N LEU A 72 -3.17 13.61 11.08
CA LEU A 72 -3.03 13.20 12.47
C LEU A 72 -2.69 14.38 13.37
N LEU A 73 -3.71 14.88 14.06
CA LEU A 73 -3.57 15.76 15.21
C LEU A 73 -4.64 15.36 16.22
N LEU A 74 -4.23 14.69 17.29
CA LEU A 74 -5.13 14.20 18.33
C LEU A 74 -5.69 15.37 19.15
N THR A 75 -6.78 15.94 18.67
CA THR A 75 -7.57 16.98 19.34
C THR A 75 -8.97 16.44 19.59
N ASP A 76 -9.57 16.79 20.74
CA ASP A 76 -10.99 16.61 21.07
C ASP A 76 -11.65 15.30 20.58
N ARG A 77 -11.14 14.15 21.03
CA ARG A 77 -11.72 12.81 20.75
C ARG A 77 -11.88 12.48 19.26
N GLN A 78 -11.14 13.13 18.37
CA GLN A 78 -11.18 12.88 16.91
C GLN A 78 -10.35 11.63 16.52
N TYR A 79 -10.65 10.48 17.14
CA TYR A 79 -9.90 9.23 16.93
C TYR A 79 -9.95 8.71 15.49
N TRP A 80 -10.95 9.12 14.70
CA TRP A 80 -11.03 8.79 13.28
C TRP A 80 -9.80 9.29 12.49
N ARG A 81 -9.12 10.33 12.97
CA ARG A 81 -7.86 10.85 12.39
C ARG A 81 -6.71 9.85 12.42
N LEU A 82 -6.72 8.90 13.36
CA LEU A 82 -5.73 7.81 13.39
C LEU A 82 -5.86 6.91 12.16
N PHE A 83 -7.08 6.72 11.67
CA PHE A 83 -7.36 5.90 10.50
C PHE A 83 -7.15 6.67 9.20
N THR A 84 -7.68 7.90 9.11
CA THR A 84 -7.59 8.69 7.86
C THR A 84 -6.16 9.08 7.52
N ASN A 85 -5.34 9.39 8.53
CA ASN A 85 -3.92 9.70 8.37
C ASN A 85 -3.13 8.62 7.61
N MET A 86 -3.53 7.35 7.71
CA MET A 86 -2.81 6.25 7.08
C MET A 86 -2.71 6.39 5.55
N PHE A 87 -3.60 7.18 4.92
CA PHE A 87 -3.70 7.28 3.46
C PHE A 87 -3.29 8.65 2.90
N LEU A 88 -3.14 9.66 3.76
CA LEU A 88 -2.81 11.04 3.34
C LEU A 88 -1.31 11.20 3.14
N HIS A 89 -0.90 12.04 2.19
CA HIS A 89 0.51 12.16 1.83
C HIS A 89 0.94 13.62 1.70
N ALA A 90 2.01 14.04 2.36
CA ALA A 90 2.43 15.45 2.30
C ALA A 90 2.98 15.92 0.94
N GLY A 91 3.16 15.02 -0.04
CA GLY A 91 3.64 15.36 -1.37
C GLY A 91 4.10 14.16 -2.18
N VAL A 92 4.42 14.38 -3.45
CA VAL A 92 4.92 13.35 -4.38
C VAL A 92 6.19 12.68 -3.87
N ALA A 93 7.09 13.46 -3.25
CA ALA A 93 8.33 12.93 -2.67
C ALA A 93 8.07 11.98 -1.48
N HIS A 94 6.88 12.05 -0.87
CA HIS A 94 6.44 11.11 0.17
C HIS A 94 5.68 9.93 -0.42
N LEU A 95 4.71 10.19 -1.30
CA LEU A 95 3.84 9.17 -1.90
C LEU A 95 4.61 8.16 -2.74
N LEU A 96 5.50 8.62 -3.62
CA LEU A 96 6.19 7.74 -4.57
C LEU A 96 7.00 6.62 -3.87
N PRO A 97 7.94 6.91 -2.94
CA PRO A 97 8.69 5.85 -2.28
C PRO A 97 7.80 4.95 -1.42
N ASN A 98 6.78 5.49 -0.74
CA ASN A 98 5.84 4.69 0.04
C ASN A 98 5.07 3.71 -0.84
N ALA A 99 4.49 4.19 -1.94
CA ALA A 99 3.77 3.37 -2.90
C ALA A 99 4.68 2.28 -3.51
N LEU A 100 5.93 2.60 -3.84
CA LEU A 100 6.88 1.61 -4.38
C LEU A 100 7.19 0.50 -3.38
N VAL A 101 7.50 0.85 -2.13
CA VAL A 101 7.79 -0.12 -1.07
C VAL A 101 6.53 -0.93 -0.74
N GLN A 102 5.37 -0.27 -0.64
CA GLN A 102 4.10 -0.94 -0.40
C GLN A 102 3.76 -1.93 -1.51
N VAL A 103 3.86 -1.52 -2.78
CA VAL A 103 3.62 -2.42 -3.91
C VAL A 103 4.61 -3.58 -3.88
N TRP A 104 5.87 -3.36 -3.56
CA TRP A 104 6.86 -4.44 -3.54
C TRP A 104 6.66 -5.41 -2.36
N VAL A 105 6.70 -4.89 -1.13
CA VAL A 105 6.63 -5.68 0.10
C VAL A 105 5.21 -6.14 0.39
N GLY A 106 4.22 -5.26 0.24
CA GLY A 106 2.81 -5.56 0.44
C GLY A 106 2.31 -6.64 -0.52
N SER A 107 2.72 -6.59 -1.80
CA SER A 107 2.37 -7.66 -2.74
C SER A 107 3.01 -8.98 -2.35
N ALA A 108 4.27 -9.00 -1.92
CA ALA A 108 4.91 -10.23 -1.44
C ALA A 108 4.17 -10.81 -0.21
N LEU A 109 3.75 -9.93 0.71
CA LEU A 109 2.98 -10.32 1.89
C LEU A 109 1.59 -10.86 1.53
N GLU A 110 0.87 -10.20 0.64
CA GLU A 110 -0.48 -10.64 0.23
C GLU A 110 -0.43 -11.94 -0.56
N LEU A 111 0.59 -12.13 -1.40
CA LEU A 111 0.77 -13.38 -2.15
C LEU A 111 1.13 -14.56 -1.25
N THR A 112 1.77 -14.31 -0.10
CA THR A 112 2.18 -15.35 0.85
C THR A 112 1.12 -15.63 1.91
N TRP A 113 0.51 -14.60 2.50
CA TRP A 113 -0.41 -14.70 3.64
C TRP A 113 -1.87 -14.42 3.27
N GLY A 114 -2.14 -14.06 2.02
CA GLY A 114 -3.47 -13.73 1.53
C GLY A 114 -3.94 -12.32 1.90
N PHE A 115 -5.12 -11.96 1.38
CA PHE A 115 -5.77 -10.66 1.56
C PHE A 115 -5.83 -10.24 3.03
N TRP A 116 -6.35 -11.11 3.92
CA TRP A 116 -6.54 -10.79 5.33
C TRP A 116 -5.22 -10.65 6.09
N GLY A 117 -4.20 -11.44 5.73
CA GLY A 117 -2.87 -11.32 6.33
C GLY A 117 -2.25 -9.96 6.03
N ALA A 118 -2.30 -9.53 4.76
CA ALA A 118 -1.83 -8.21 4.35
C ALA A 118 -2.63 -7.07 5.00
N ALA A 119 -3.97 -7.20 5.05
CA ALA A 119 -4.84 -6.20 5.66
C ALA A 119 -4.58 -6.00 7.17
N CYS A 120 -4.38 -7.09 7.91
CA CYS A 120 -4.05 -7.01 9.34
C CYS A 120 -2.69 -6.34 9.57
N VAL A 121 -1.67 -6.69 8.79
CA VAL A 121 -0.34 -6.08 8.92
C VAL A 121 -0.40 -4.59 8.57
N TYR A 122 -1.10 -4.22 7.49
CA TYR A 122 -1.30 -2.82 7.10
C TYR A 122 -2.00 -2.02 8.22
N ALA A 123 -3.09 -2.55 8.77
CA ALA A 123 -3.84 -1.88 9.83
C ALA A 123 -3.00 -1.70 11.10
N LEU A 124 -2.30 -2.75 11.55
CA LEU A 124 -1.46 -2.67 12.74
C LEU A 124 -0.26 -1.73 12.55
N ALA A 125 0.38 -1.77 11.37
CA ALA A 125 1.49 -0.89 11.06
C ALA A 125 1.06 0.58 10.98
N GLY A 126 -0.03 0.89 10.27
CA GLY A 126 -0.49 2.27 10.13
C GLY A 126 -1.06 2.85 11.43
N LEU A 127 -1.85 2.08 12.18
CA LEU A 127 -2.36 2.52 13.49
C LEU A 127 -1.23 2.64 14.52
N GLY A 128 -0.32 1.66 14.56
CA GLY A 128 0.82 1.68 15.48
C GLY A 128 1.77 2.85 15.19
N GLY A 129 2.11 3.07 13.92
CA GLY A 129 2.92 4.21 13.49
C GLY A 129 2.25 5.55 13.79
N GLY A 130 0.95 5.66 13.55
CA GLY A 130 0.16 6.84 13.93
C GLY A 130 0.20 7.11 15.43
N LEU A 131 -0.08 6.10 16.26
CA LEU A 131 -0.05 6.26 17.73
C LEU A 131 1.33 6.67 18.25
N LEU A 132 2.41 6.08 17.71
CA LEU A 132 3.78 6.41 18.11
C LEU A 132 4.21 7.81 17.64
N SER A 133 3.64 8.32 16.56
CA SER A 133 3.93 9.66 16.03
C SER A 133 3.05 10.76 16.66
N ALA A 134 2.01 10.37 17.40
CA ALA A 134 1.04 11.29 17.99
C ALA A 134 1.45 11.81 19.39
N VAL A 135 2.60 11.36 19.91
CA VAL A 135 3.20 11.78 21.19
C VAL A 135 4.50 12.54 20.94
#